data_AF-S7VXH1-F1
#
_entry.id   AF-S7VXH1-F1
#
_cell.length_a   1.000
_cell.length_b   1.000
_cell.length_c   1.000
_cell.angle_alpha   90.00
_cell.angle_beta   90.00
_cell.angle_gamma   90.00
#
_symmetry.space_group_name_H-M   'P 1'
#
loop_
_entity.id
_entity.type
_entity.pdbx_description
1 polymer ?
#
loop_
_entity_poly.entity_id
_entity_poly.type
_entity_poly.pdbx_seq_one_letter_code
_entity_poly.pdbx_strand_id
1 'polypeptide(L)'
;MRKHFLHIIKNLVTAIVVTLFFSCDNDFNEVQKVGVLQNQPIGEAENIDLKYTEVKEDTVRLLANLLSPKMLDYSNRNFAFNVFPDGVVLYVYDDKKNKTTITSDYAIVYSETDIIDLRGDVQIATHQKDTLFTEQLYYNQKLEWAFTNEPFVFKSLTNSTHGVGFDSDKEFKRYQMLEMGGEIELDN
;
A
#
# COMPACT_ATOMS: atom_id res chain seq x y z
N MET A 1 -4.67 54.30 -59.05
CA MET A 1 -3.66 53.85 -58.07
C MET A 1 -4.12 53.93 -56.61
N ARG A 2 -4.66 55.06 -56.11
CA ARG A 2 -5.06 55.23 -54.68
C ARG A 2 -6.10 54.23 -54.15
N LYS A 3 -7.14 53.90 -54.94
CA LYS A 3 -8.22 52.98 -54.52
C LYS A 3 -7.74 51.52 -54.39
N HIS A 4 -6.84 51.06 -55.25
CA HIS A 4 -6.31 49.69 -55.21
C HIS A 4 -5.43 49.46 -53.97
N PHE A 5 -4.63 50.46 -53.61
CA PHE A 5 -3.82 50.46 -52.38
C PHE A 5 -4.70 50.43 -51.11
N LEU A 6 -5.82 51.16 -51.10
CA LEU A 6 -6.81 51.13 -50.02
C LEU A 6 -7.51 49.76 -49.86
N HIS A 7 -7.78 49.05 -50.95
CA HIS A 7 -8.36 47.70 -50.89
C HIS A 7 -7.34 46.67 -50.42
N ILE A 8 -6.08 46.78 -50.85
CA ILE A 8 -4.98 45.94 -50.38
C ILE A 8 -4.77 46.11 -48.87
N ILE A 9 -4.73 47.35 -48.38
CA ILE A 9 -4.59 47.63 -46.94
C ILE A 9 -5.77 47.05 -46.16
N LYS A 10 -7.01 47.23 -46.63
CA LYS A 10 -8.18 46.65 -45.96
C LYS A 10 -8.10 45.13 -45.89
N ASN A 11 -7.78 44.45 -46.99
CA ASN A 11 -7.68 42.99 -47.01
C ASN A 11 -6.55 42.47 -46.13
N LEU A 12 -5.40 43.17 -46.07
CA LEU A 12 -4.29 42.84 -45.19
C LEU A 12 -4.70 42.96 -43.71
N VAL A 13 -5.37 44.06 -43.35
CA VAL A 13 -5.86 44.27 -41.97
C VAL A 13 -6.87 43.20 -41.59
N THR A 14 -7.81 42.86 -42.48
CA THR A 14 -8.78 41.79 -42.23
C THR A 14 -8.10 40.44 -42.04
N ALA A 15 -7.09 40.12 -42.85
CA ALA A 15 -6.33 38.87 -42.71
C ALA A 15 -5.58 38.79 -41.37
N ILE A 16 -4.93 39.87 -40.95
CA ILE A 16 -4.22 39.95 -39.66
C ILE A 16 -5.19 39.81 -38.49
N VAL A 17 -6.34 40.50 -38.54
CA VAL A 17 -7.37 40.41 -37.49
C VAL A 17 -7.93 39.00 -37.37
N VAL A 18 -8.21 38.32 -38.49
CA VAL A 18 -8.70 36.93 -38.47
C VAL A 18 -7.66 35.97 -37.88
N THR A 19 -6.36 36.16 -38.14
CA THR A 19 -5.31 35.32 -37.55
C THR A 19 -5.12 35.53 -36.05
N LEU A 20 -5.48 36.70 -35.50
CA LEU A 20 -5.41 36.96 -34.06
C LEU A 20 -6.50 36.21 -33.27
N PHE A 21 -7.59 35.77 -33.90
CA PHE A 21 -8.61 34.93 -33.28
C PHE A 21 -8.29 33.42 -33.29
N PHE A 22 -7.18 33.02 -33.92
CA PHE A 22 -6.65 31.64 -33.90
C PHE A 22 -5.40 31.50 -33.03
N SER A 23 -5.22 32.34 -32.00
CA SER A 23 -4.25 32.01 -30.95
C SER A 23 -4.80 30.83 -30.16
N CYS A 24 -4.40 29.61 -30.54
CA CYS A 24 -4.47 28.47 -29.63
C CYS A 24 -3.69 28.85 -28.38
N ASP A 25 -4.39 28.91 -27.24
CA ASP A 25 -3.77 28.88 -25.92
C ASP A 25 -3.05 27.53 -25.78
N ASN A 26 -1.80 27.48 -26.21
CA ASN A 26 -0.90 26.41 -25.81
C ASN A 26 -0.44 26.76 -24.39
N ASP A 27 -1.27 26.44 -23.41
CA ASP A 27 -0.98 26.68 -22.01
C ASP A 27 0.14 25.72 -21.56
N PHE A 28 1.38 26.12 -21.84
CA PHE A 28 2.60 25.36 -21.55
C PHE A 28 2.72 25.02 -20.06
N ASN A 29 1.99 25.73 -19.20
CA ASN A 29 1.84 25.47 -17.77
C ASN A 29 1.10 24.16 -17.46
N GLU A 30 0.18 23.70 -18.32
CA GLU A 30 -0.47 22.39 -18.13
C GLU A 30 0.50 21.23 -18.38
N VAL A 31 1.44 21.40 -19.30
CA VAL A 31 2.44 20.36 -19.63
C VAL A 31 3.44 20.14 -18.49
N GLN A 32 3.76 21.19 -17.71
CA GLN A 32 4.59 21.07 -16.50
C GLN A 32 3.87 20.36 -15.34
N LYS A 33 2.53 20.39 -15.27
CA LYS A 33 1.78 19.68 -14.24
C LYS A 33 1.82 18.15 -14.40
N VAL A 34 2.13 17.65 -15.59
CA VAL A 34 2.23 16.20 -15.87
C VAL A 34 3.25 15.52 -14.96
N GLY A 35 4.40 16.17 -14.67
CA GLY A 35 5.40 15.64 -13.75
C GLY A 35 4.99 15.74 -12.26
N VAL A 36 4.21 16.76 -11.90
CA VAL A 36 3.71 16.94 -10.52
C VAL A 36 2.63 15.90 -10.18
N LEU A 37 1.78 15.55 -11.16
CA LEU A 37 0.73 14.53 -11.01
C LEU A 37 1.28 13.12 -10.76
N GLN A 38 2.51 12.79 -11.18
CA GLN A 38 3.12 11.48 -10.89
C GLN A 38 3.44 11.27 -9.40
N ASN A 39 3.64 12.35 -8.64
CA ASN A 39 3.98 12.24 -7.23
C ASN A 39 2.76 12.23 -6.29
N GLN A 40 1.59 12.58 -6.78
CA GLN A 40 0.35 12.54 -6.01
C GLN A 40 -0.33 11.17 -6.15
N PRO A 41 -1.10 10.72 -5.15
CA PRO A 41 -1.94 9.54 -5.30
C PRO A 41 -3.00 9.82 -6.37
N ILE A 42 -3.31 8.82 -7.20
CA ILE A 42 -4.42 8.90 -8.16
C ILE A 42 -5.76 8.50 -7.59
N GLY A 43 -5.76 7.86 -6.42
CA GLY A 43 -6.96 7.48 -5.71
C GLY A 43 -6.76 7.57 -4.21
N GLU A 44 -7.83 7.96 -3.51
CA GLU A 44 -7.92 7.86 -2.07
C GLU A 44 -9.18 7.08 -1.71
N ALA A 45 -9.09 6.23 -0.70
CA ALA A 45 -10.22 5.54 -0.11
C ALA A 45 -10.23 5.79 1.40
N GLU A 46 -11.41 5.95 1.97
CA GLU A 46 -11.62 6.19 3.40
C GLU A 46 -12.57 5.15 3.98
N ASN A 47 -12.41 4.83 5.27
CA ASN A 47 -13.27 3.89 6.02
C ASN A 47 -13.42 2.54 5.31
N ILE A 48 -12.28 1.94 4.96
CA ILE A 48 -12.19 0.69 4.20
C ILE A 48 -12.70 -0.47 5.06
N ASP A 49 -13.61 -1.25 4.49
CA ASP A 49 -14.04 -2.55 5.01
C ASP A 49 -14.14 -3.55 3.85
N LEU A 50 -13.00 -4.17 3.51
CA LEU A 50 -12.86 -5.06 2.37
C LEU A 50 -12.92 -6.52 2.83
N LYS A 51 -13.87 -7.29 2.29
CA LYS A 51 -14.05 -8.72 2.56
C LYS A 51 -13.61 -9.55 1.36
N TYR A 52 -12.68 -10.47 1.59
CA TYR A 52 -12.26 -11.45 0.59
C TYR A 52 -12.96 -12.78 0.85
N THR A 53 -13.66 -13.29 -0.15
CA THR A 53 -14.47 -14.51 -0.05
C THR A 53 -14.14 -15.49 -1.16
N GLU A 54 -14.19 -16.77 -0.85
CA GLU A 54 -14.09 -17.84 -1.83
C GLU A 54 -15.38 -18.64 -1.87
N VAL A 55 -15.80 -19.03 -3.07
CA VAL A 55 -16.91 -19.97 -3.28
C VAL A 55 -16.31 -21.38 -3.34
N LYS A 56 -16.68 -22.21 -2.38
CA LYS A 56 -16.30 -23.63 -2.36
C LYS A 56 -17.58 -24.46 -2.45
N GLU A 57 -17.70 -25.18 -3.56
CA GLU A 57 -18.92 -25.90 -3.94
C GLU A 57 -20.10 -24.92 -3.97
N ASP A 58 -21.06 -25.07 -3.05
CA ASP A 58 -22.25 -24.21 -2.93
C ASP A 58 -22.19 -23.28 -1.71
N THR A 59 -21.02 -23.10 -1.09
CA THR A 59 -20.84 -22.28 0.12
C THR A 59 -19.88 -21.12 -0.09
N VAL A 60 -20.25 -19.95 0.43
CA VAL A 60 -19.36 -18.76 0.46
C VAL A 60 -18.62 -18.75 1.79
N ARG A 61 -17.29 -18.71 1.72
CA ARG A 61 -16.41 -18.65 2.88
C ARG A 61 -15.70 -17.30 2.92
N LEU A 62 -15.75 -16.63 4.07
CA LEU A 62 -14.94 -15.45 4.34
C LEU A 62 -13.51 -15.88 4.65
N LEU A 63 -12.56 -15.45 3.83
CA LEU A 63 -11.14 -15.77 3.98
C LEU A 63 -10.39 -14.66 4.70
N ALA A 64 -10.71 -13.40 4.38
CA ALA A 64 -10.08 -12.26 5.04
C ALA A 64 -11.02 -11.05 5.11
N ASN A 65 -10.75 -10.16 6.08
CA ASN A 65 -11.42 -8.87 6.21
C ASN A 65 -10.39 -7.79 6.58
N LEU A 66 -10.13 -6.87 5.65
CA LEU A 66 -9.25 -5.73 5.83
C LEU A 66 -10.07 -4.51 6.25
N LEU A 67 -9.69 -3.91 7.37
CA LEU A 67 -10.19 -2.63 7.85
C LEU A 67 -9.05 -1.60 7.82
N SER A 68 -9.32 -0.39 7.36
CA SER A 68 -8.38 0.73 7.48
C SER A 68 -9.10 2.07 7.37
N PRO A 69 -8.68 3.11 8.12
CA PRO A 69 -9.26 4.43 7.99
C PRO A 69 -8.99 5.07 6.62
N LYS A 70 -7.83 4.81 6.01
CA LYS A 70 -7.39 5.48 4.79
C LYS A 70 -6.46 4.62 3.93
N MET A 71 -6.61 4.70 2.61
CA MET A 71 -5.66 4.18 1.63
C MET A 71 -5.38 5.23 0.56
N LEU A 72 -4.13 5.31 0.14
CA LEU A 72 -3.64 6.13 -0.97
C LEU A 72 -3.10 5.21 -2.08
N ASP A 73 -3.61 5.39 -3.29
CA ASP A 73 -3.24 4.62 -4.48
C ASP A 73 -2.21 5.40 -5.33
N TYR A 74 -1.00 4.86 -5.45
CA TYR A 74 0.09 5.40 -6.27
C TYR A 74 0.39 4.53 -7.50
N SER A 75 -0.62 3.87 -8.07
CA SER A 75 -0.49 3.05 -9.28
C SER A 75 -0.18 3.84 -10.56
N ASN A 76 -0.15 5.17 -10.49
CA ASN A 76 0.37 6.05 -11.53
C ASN A 76 1.90 6.10 -11.63
N ARG A 77 2.61 5.51 -10.67
CA ARG A 77 4.07 5.47 -10.66
C ARG A 77 4.58 4.23 -11.40
N ASN A 78 5.80 4.33 -11.93
CA ASN A 78 6.49 3.21 -12.59
C ASN A 78 6.71 2.00 -11.68
N PHE A 79 6.77 2.23 -10.36
CA PHE A 79 6.77 1.18 -9.35
C PHE A 79 5.50 1.38 -8.53
N ALA A 80 4.45 0.64 -8.86
CA ALA A 80 3.11 0.86 -8.31
C ALA A 80 2.99 0.31 -6.87
N PHE A 81 2.38 1.11 -5.99
CA PHE A 81 2.11 0.70 -4.61
C PHE A 81 0.88 1.42 -4.02
N ASN A 82 0.31 0.82 -2.98
CA ASN A 82 -0.72 1.42 -2.15
C ASN A 82 -0.19 1.65 -0.74
N VAL A 83 -0.60 2.74 -0.10
CA VAL A 83 -0.21 3.09 1.27
C VAL A 83 -1.44 3.16 2.15
N PHE A 84 -1.34 2.62 3.36
CA PHE A 84 -2.33 2.75 4.43
C PHE A 84 -1.68 3.57 5.56
N PRO A 85 -1.82 4.91 5.52
CA PRO A 85 -1.08 5.78 6.42
C PRO A 85 -1.57 5.75 7.87
N ASP A 86 -2.82 5.37 8.09
CA ASP A 86 -3.50 5.40 9.39
C ASP A 86 -3.75 3.96 9.92
N GLY A 87 -2.87 3.04 9.53
CA GLY A 87 -2.86 1.66 9.98
C GLY A 87 -3.85 0.74 9.28
N VAL A 88 -3.71 -0.55 9.61
CA VAL A 88 -4.54 -1.62 9.08
C VAL A 88 -4.90 -2.62 10.18
N VAL A 89 -6.10 -3.20 10.07
CA VAL A 89 -6.50 -4.39 10.81
C VAL A 89 -6.95 -5.43 9.80
N LEU A 90 -6.22 -6.53 9.71
CA LEU A 90 -6.55 -7.65 8.85
C LEU A 90 -6.97 -8.85 9.69
N TYR A 91 -8.20 -9.30 9.49
CA TYR A 91 -8.66 -10.59 10.01
C TYR A 91 -8.47 -11.66 8.93
N VAL A 92 -7.83 -12.76 9.27
CA VAL A 92 -7.66 -13.93 8.40
C VAL A 92 -8.36 -15.13 9.04
N TYR A 93 -9.09 -15.90 8.24
CA TYR A 93 -9.87 -17.03 8.70
C TYR A 93 -9.37 -18.33 8.10
N ASP A 94 -9.20 -19.36 8.95
CA ASP A 94 -8.87 -20.71 8.49
C ASP A 94 -10.14 -21.51 8.09
N ASP A 95 -9.94 -22.75 7.63
CA ASP A 95 -11.03 -23.66 7.27
C ASP A 95 -12.04 -23.94 8.38
N LYS A 96 -11.62 -23.78 9.65
CA LYS A 96 -12.43 -23.99 10.85
C LYS A 96 -13.04 -22.68 11.36
N LYS A 97 -12.88 -21.56 10.64
CA LYS A 97 -13.29 -20.20 11.03
C LYS A 97 -12.55 -19.65 12.24
N ASN A 98 -11.38 -20.21 12.58
CA ASN A 98 -10.50 -19.61 13.57
C ASN A 98 -9.94 -18.31 12.99
N LYS A 99 -9.86 -17.28 13.83
CA LYS A 99 -9.48 -15.93 13.42
C LYS A 99 -8.05 -15.62 13.86
N THR A 100 -7.20 -15.23 12.93
CA THR A 100 -5.92 -14.55 13.18
C THR A 100 -6.12 -13.06 12.92
N THR A 101 -5.59 -12.21 13.81
CA THR A 101 -5.66 -10.75 13.69
C THR A 101 -4.27 -10.20 13.45
N ILE A 102 -4.11 -9.43 12.39
CA ILE A 102 -2.85 -8.76 12.02
C ILE A 102 -3.09 -7.26 12.08
N THR A 103 -2.27 -6.53 12.80
CA THR A 103 -2.36 -5.06 12.93
C THR A 103 -1.02 -4.41 12.68
N SER A 104 -1.06 -3.17 12.19
CA SER A 104 0.10 -2.26 12.13
C SER A 104 -0.38 -0.82 12.02
N ASP A 105 0.46 0.13 12.43
CA ASP A 105 0.18 1.56 12.35
C ASP A 105 0.35 2.15 10.93
N TYR A 106 1.09 1.44 10.07
CA TYR A 106 1.31 1.84 8.69
C TYR A 106 1.53 0.61 7.81
N ALA A 107 1.05 0.63 6.57
CA ALA A 107 1.32 -0.45 5.62
C ALA A 107 1.57 0.04 4.19
N ILE A 108 2.43 -0.66 3.46
CA ILE A 108 2.62 -0.50 2.01
C ILE A 108 2.36 -1.84 1.34
N VAL A 109 1.61 -1.82 0.24
CA VAL A 109 1.41 -2.98 -0.63
C VAL A 109 2.06 -2.69 -1.97
N TYR A 110 3.08 -3.45 -2.33
CA TYR A 110 3.81 -3.35 -3.58
C TYR A 110 3.22 -4.32 -4.61
N SER A 111 2.48 -3.78 -5.57
CA SER A 111 1.73 -4.58 -6.55
C SER A 111 2.62 -5.36 -7.51
N GLU A 112 3.85 -4.90 -7.77
CA GLU A 112 4.76 -5.55 -8.72
C GLU A 112 5.60 -6.68 -8.11
N THR A 113 5.85 -6.64 -6.81
CA THR A 113 6.70 -7.63 -6.13
C THR A 113 5.92 -8.60 -5.25
N ASP A 114 4.60 -8.41 -5.12
CA ASP A 114 3.74 -9.16 -4.19
C ASP A 114 4.22 -9.07 -2.74
N ILE A 115 4.82 -7.92 -2.36
CA ILE A 115 5.34 -7.68 -1.01
C ILE A 115 4.42 -6.71 -0.28
N ILE A 116 4.07 -7.07 0.94
CA ILE A 116 3.42 -6.19 1.91
C ILE A 116 4.46 -5.82 2.96
N ASP A 117 4.57 -4.54 3.28
CA ASP A 117 5.45 -3.99 4.30
C ASP A 117 4.59 -3.38 5.40
N LEU A 118 4.54 -4.04 6.56
CA LEU A 118 3.83 -3.60 7.76
C LEU A 118 4.82 -2.92 8.69
N ARG A 119 4.47 -1.74 9.22
CA ARG A 119 5.35 -0.92 10.05
C ARG A 119 4.60 -0.32 11.24
N GLY A 120 5.29 -0.19 12.36
CA GLY A 120 4.78 0.39 13.59
C GLY A 120 3.85 -0.56 14.32
N ASP A 121 4.24 -0.96 15.53
CA ASP A 121 3.46 -1.84 16.43
C ASP A 121 2.78 -3.01 15.68
N VAL A 122 3.60 -3.76 14.93
CA VAL A 122 3.09 -4.88 14.15
C VAL A 122 2.76 -6.03 15.10
N GLN A 123 1.50 -6.44 15.11
CA GLN A 123 1.03 -7.54 15.94
C GLN A 123 0.34 -8.62 15.10
N ILE A 124 0.72 -9.88 15.31
CA ILE A 124 0.02 -11.03 14.73
C ILE A 124 -0.47 -11.91 15.87
N ALA A 125 -1.77 -11.86 16.14
CA ALA A 125 -2.42 -12.64 17.18
C ALA A 125 -3.21 -13.79 16.58
N THR A 126 -2.82 -15.03 16.88
CA THR A 126 -3.50 -16.24 16.42
C THR A 126 -4.73 -16.56 17.28
N HIS A 127 -5.56 -17.50 16.83
CA HIS A 127 -6.71 -17.97 17.60
C HIS A 127 -6.32 -18.62 18.95
N GLN A 128 -5.10 -19.16 19.04
CA GLN A 128 -4.56 -19.79 20.25
C GLN A 128 -4.07 -18.78 21.29
N LYS A 129 -4.21 -17.46 21.01
CA LYS A 129 -3.68 -16.33 21.79
C LYS A 129 -2.16 -16.18 21.76
N ASP A 130 -1.49 -16.93 20.89
CA ASP A 130 -0.09 -16.68 20.61
C ASP A 130 0.02 -15.38 19.81
N THR A 131 0.95 -14.51 20.20
CA THR A 131 1.10 -13.18 19.60
C THR A 131 2.55 -12.88 19.27
N LEU A 132 2.82 -12.56 18.01
CA LEU A 132 4.08 -11.99 17.56
C LEU A 132 3.99 -10.47 17.59
N PHE A 133 5.00 -9.82 18.15
CA PHE A 133 5.19 -8.37 18.16
C PHE A 133 6.52 -8.04 17.48
N THR A 134 6.52 -7.05 16.59
CA THR A 134 7.73 -6.49 15.96
C THR A 134 7.44 -5.08 15.49
N GLU A 135 8.48 -4.30 15.18
CA GLU A 135 8.29 -2.96 14.65
C GLU A 135 8.09 -2.94 13.12
N GLN A 136 8.57 -3.96 12.42
CA GLN A 136 8.38 -4.10 11.00
C GLN A 136 8.24 -5.56 10.61
N LEU A 137 7.37 -5.85 9.64
CA LEU A 137 7.23 -7.18 9.07
C LEU A 137 6.94 -7.09 7.57
N TYR A 138 7.71 -7.81 6.79
CA TYR A 138 7.43 -8.04 5.38
C TYR A 138 6.66 -9.34 5.20
N TYR A 139 5.69 -9.33 4.29
CA TYR A 139 4.99 -10.53 3.86
C TYR A 139 5.07 -10.65 2.33
N ASN A 140 5.65 -11.73 1.84
CA ASN A 140 5.63 -12.09 0.44
C ASN A 140 4.39 -12.93 0.15
N GLN A 141 3.43 -12.38 -0.60
CA GLN A 141 2.15 -13.04 -0.86
C GLN A 141 2.31 -14.28 -1.74
N LYS A 142 3.25 -14.26 -2.69
CA LYS A 142 3.49 -15.35 -3.63
C LYS A 142 4.15 -16.56 -2.97
N LEU A 143 5.09 -16.31 -2.07
CA LEU A 143 5.80 -17.35 -1.32
C LEU A 143 5.09 -17.74 -0.02
N GLU A 144 4.03 -17.01 0.34
CA GLU A 144 3.35 -17.10 1.64
C GLU A 144 4.34 -17.06 2.83
N TRP A 145 5.25 -16.09 2.78
CA TRP A 145 6.41 -16.00 3.65
C TRP A 145 6.46 -14.68 4.41
N ALA A 146 6.56 -14.73 5.73
CA ALA A 146 6.68 -13.58 6.60
C ALA A 146 8.11 -13.45 7.12
N PHE A 147 8.71 -12.27 7.01
CA PHE A 147 10.08 -12.04 7.45
C PHE A 147 10.32 -10.63 7.97
N THR A 148 11.29 -10.49 8.86
CA THR A 148 11.77 -9.21 9.37
C THR A 148 13.21 -9.36 9.82
N ASN A 149 13.97 -8.27 9.76
CA ASN A 149 15.30 -8.18 10.37
C ASN A 149 15.25 -7.45 11.73
N GLU A 150 14.08 -6.97 12.12
CA GLU A 150 13.88 -6.24 13.37
C GLU A 150 13.78 -7.20 14.57
N PRO A 151 14.00 -6.67 15.79
CA PRO A 151 13.70 -7.40 17.01
C PRO A 151 12.23 -7.81 17.06
N PHE A 152 11.97 -9.03 17.52
CA PHE A 152 10.61 -9.53 17.72
C PHE A 152 10.43 -10.10 19.13
N VAL A 153 9.17 -10.13 19.55
CA VAL A 153 8.73 -10.83 20.75
C VAL A 153 7.61 -11.78 20.37
N PHE A 154 7.78 -13.06 20.66
CA PHE A 154 6.74 -14.07 20.50
C PHE A 154 6.23 -14.47 21.87
N LYS A 155 4.97 -14.15 22.17
CA LYS A 155 4.31 -14.52 23.43
C LYS A 155 3.33 -15.64 23.19
N SER A 156 3.52 -16.74 23.91
CA SER A 156 2.54 -17.82 24.04
C SER A 156 1.95 -17.81 25.45
N LEU A 157 1.01 -18.72 25.72
CA LEU A 157 0.37 -18.83 27.04
C LEU A 157 1.35 -19.08 28.20
N THR A 158 2.48 -19.72 27.94
CA THR A 158 3.42 -20.15 28.98
C THR A 158 4.79 -19.49 28.88
N ASN A 159 5.19 -19.05 27.69
CA ASN A 159 6.55 -18.59 27.42
C ASN A 159 6.55 -17.29 26.60
N SER A 160 7.57 -16.47 26.81
CA SER A 160 7.90 -15.30 25.97
C SER A 160 9.28 -15.51 25.37
N THR A 161 9.38 -15.47 24.05
CA THR A 161 10.65 -15.60 23.33
C THR A 161 10.99 -14.29 22.67
N HIS A 162 12.25 -13.88 22.74
CA HIS A 162 12.77 -12.66 22.13
C HIS A 162 13.89 -13.02 21.16
N GLY A 163 14.00 -12.26 20.08
CA GLY A 163 15.07 -12.47 19.09
C GLY A 163 15.19 -11.31 18.13
N VAL A 164 16.18 -11.39 17.25
CA VAL A 164 16.39 -10.45 16.16
C VAL A 164 16.40 -11.23 14.87
N GLY A 165 15.63 -10.74 13.90
CA GLY A 165 15.48 -11.44 12.65
C GLY A 165 14.57 -12.65 12.78
N PHE A 166 13.49 -12.62 12.03
CA PHE A 166 12.47 -13.66 12.01
C PHE A 166 12.09 -13.94 10.58
N ASP A 167 11.99 -15.22 10.23
CA ASP A 167 11.73 -15.65 8.88
C ASP A 167 10.89 -16.94 8.96
N SER A 168 9.66 -16.94 8.44
CA SER A 168 8.69 -18.00 8.68
C SER A 168 7.70 -18.17 7.54
N ASP A 169 7.27 -19.42 7.34
CA ASP A 169 6.05 -19.70 6.59
C ASP A 169 4.81 -19.16 7.32
N LYS A 170 3.72 -18.95 6.56
CA LYS A 170 2.41 -18.53 7.05
C LYS A 170 1.84 -19.40 8.18
N GLU A 171 2.22 -20.68 8.22
CA GLU A 171 1.75 -21.62 9.25
C GLU A 171 2.65 -21.66 10.50
N PHE A 172 3.75 -20.91 10.54
CA PHE A 172 4.75 -20.93 11.61
C PHE A 172 5.32 -22.32 11.90
N LYS A 173 5.26 -23.24 10.93
CA LYS A 173 5.81 -24.60 11.04
C LYS A 173 7.28 -24.63 10.67
N ARG A 174 7.73 -23.69 9.83
CA ARG A 174 9.12 -23.55 9.40
C ARG A 174 9.55 -22.12 9.70
N TYR A 175 10.16 -21.91 10.86
CA TYR A 175 10.75 -20.63 11.21
C TYR A 175 12.26 -20.74 11.41
N GLN A 176 12.99 -19.71 11.00
CA GLN A 176 14.38 -19.48 11.33
C GLN A 176 14.49 -18.14 12.06
N MET A 177 15.29 -18.13 13.11
CA MET A 177 15.66 -16.90 13.82
C MET A 177 17.11 -16.60 13.45
N LEU A 178 17.40 -15.37 13.02
CA LEU A 178 18.75 -14.99 12.63
C LEU A 178 19.66 -14.90 13.85
N GLU A 179 19.16 -14.33 14.96
CA GLU A 179 19.83 -14.32 16.27
C GLU A 179 18.81 -14.56 17.40
N MET A 180 19.09 -15.52 18.29
CA MET A 180 18.33 -15.66 19.54
C MET A 180 18.88 -14.70 20.59
N GLY A 181 18.03 -13.79 21.08
CA GLY A 181 18.35 -12.98 22.25
C GLY A 181 18.12 -13.82 23.51
N GLY A 182 19.19 -14.15 24.25
CA GLY A 182 19.06 -14.81 25.54
C GLY A 182 18.39 -13.91 26.58
N GLU A 183 17.59 -14.49 27.46
CA GLU A 183 17.13 -13.81 28.68
C GLU A 183 18.35 -13.36 29.50
N ILE A 184 18.45 -12.05 29.74
CA ILE A 184 19.19 -11.56 30.91
C ILE A 184 18.14 -11.49 32.01
N GLU A 185 18.11 -12.50 32.88
CA GLU A 185 17.53 -12.35 34.21
C GLU A 185 18.26 -11.20 34.90
N LEU A 186 17.61 -10.05 35.02
CA LEU A 186 18.04 -9.02 35.98
C LEU A 186 17.47 -9.43 37.33
N ASP A 187 18.26 -10.21 38.06
CA ASP A 187 18.05 -10.48 39.49
C ASP A 187 18.15 -9.14 40.25
N ASN A 188 17.08 -8.74 40.92
CA ASN A 188 17.00 -7.55 41.79
C ASN A 188 16.49 -7.96 43.17
#